data_AF-A0A972E4I9-F1
#
_entry.id   AF-A0A972E4I9-F1
#
_cell.length_a   1.000
_cell.length_b   1.000
_cell.length_c   1.000
_cell.angle_alpha   90.00
_cell.angle_beta   90.00
_cell.angle_gamma   90.00
#
_symmetry.space_group_name_H-M   'P 1'
#
loop_
_entity.id
_entity.type
_entity.pdbx_description
1 polymer ?
#
loop_
_entity_poly.entity_id
_entity_poly.type
_entity_poly.pdbx_seq_one_letter_code
_entity_poly.pdbx_strand_id
1 'polypeptide(L)' 'KVPLSIQKYGNSSSTTVPLTIASELASALREKTNMILMSGFGAGLSIGTALLSIGPCCCPGVVEYDY' A
#
# COMPACT_ATOMS: atom_id res chain seq x y z
N LYS A 1 11.35 -6.67 -1.49
CA LYS A 1 10.61 -6.65 -2.77
C LYS A 1 9.87 -5.32 -2.88
N VAL A 2 9.60 -4.83 -4.09
CA VAL A 2 8.78 -3.62 -4.34
C VAL A 2 7.44 -4.09 -4.90
N PRO A 3 6.36 -4.12 -4.09
CA PRO A 3 5.04 -4.47 -4.58
C PRO A 3 4.53 -3.42 -5.56
N LEU A 4 3.81 -3.84 -6.61
CA LEU A 4 3.27 -2.96 -7.64
C LEU A 4 1.80 -3.28 -7.87
N SER A 5 0.94 -2.28 -7.75
CA SER A 5 -0.50 -2.39 -8.03
C SER A 5 -0.94 -1.56 -9.23
N ILE A 6 -0.03 -0.80 -9.86
CA ILE A 6 -0.32 0.11 -10.96
C ILE A 6 -0.91 -0.59 -12.20
N GLN A 7 -0.56 -1.86 -12.43
CA GLN A 7 -1.14 -2.64 -13.52
C GLN A 7 -2.60 -3.01 -13.27
N LYS A 8 -3.04 -3.06 -12.01
CA LYS A 8 -4.42 -3.38 -11.61
C LYS A 8 -5.27 -2.12 -11.50
N TYR A 9 -4.74 -1.06 -10.89
CA TYR A 9 -5.52 0.12 -10.47
C TYR A 9 -5.02 1.45 -11.03
N GLY A 10 -3.96 1.45 -11.86
CA GLY A 10 -3.36 2.67 -12.37
C GLY A 10 -2.78 3.56 -11.27
N ASN A 11 -2.63 4.85 -11.58
CA ASN A 11 -2.26 5.87 -10.61
C ASN A 11 -3.51 6.37 -9.90
N SER A 12 -3.77 5.86 -8.69
CA SER A 12 -4.88 6.30 -7.83
C SER A 12 -4.51 7.53 -6.99
N SER A 13 -3.55 8.35 -7.45
CA SER A 13 -3.08 9.55 -6.77
C SER A 13 -2.59 9.23 -5.35
N SER A 14 -3.03 9.99 -4.34
CA SER A 14 -2.65 9.84 -2.93
C SER A 14 -2.97 8.48 -2.33
N THR A 15 -3.92 7.72 -2.88
CA THR A 15 -4.29 6.39 -2.37
C THR A 15 -3.42 5.26 -2.96
N THR A 16 -2.50 5.55 -3.89
CA THR A 16 -1.65 4.52 -4.54
C THR A 16 -0.83 3.72 -3.53
N VAL A 17 -0.24 4.37 -2.52
CA VAL A 17 0.56 3.69 -1.48
C VAL A 17 -0.31 2.77 -0.61
N PRO A 18 -1.38 3.25 0.05
CA PRO A 18 -2.23 2.37 0.86
C PRO A 18 -2.93 1.28 0.02
N LEU A 19 -3.32 1.59 -1.22
CA LEU A 19 -3.91 0.59 -2.14
C LEU A 19 -2.92 -0.52 -2.49
N THR A 20 -1.66 -0.18 -2.75
CA THR A 20 -0.61 -1.18 -3.02
C THR A 20 -0.36 -2.06 -1.80
N ILE A 21 -0.39 -1.48 -0.59
CA ILE A 21 -0.26 -2.24 0.66
C ILE A 21 -1.44 -3.23 0.81
N ALA A 22 -2.68 -2.75 0.64
CA ALA A 22 -3.87 -3.59 0.75
C ALA A 22 -3.91 -4.69 -0.32
N SER A 23 -3.57 -4.37 -1.58
CA SER A 23 -3.61 -5.34 -2.69
C SER A 23 -2.52 -6.39 -2.59
N GLU A 24 -1.28 -5.99 -2.30
CA GLU A 24 -0.10 -6.87 -2.47
C GLU A 24 0.48 -7.40 -1.16
N LEU A 25 0.21 -6.76 -0.02
CA LEU A 25 0.82 -7.11 1.26
C LEU A 25 -0.15 -7.64 2.31
N ALA A 26 -1.46 -7.70 2.03
CA ALA A 26 -2.47 -8.09 3.03
C ALA A 26 -2.16 -9.43 3.71
N SER A 27 -1.83 -10.49 2.96
CA SER A 27 -1.49 -11.80 3.53
C SER A 27 -0.26 -11.73 4.43
N ALA A 28 0.81 -11.06 3.97
CA ALA A 28 2.04 -10.92 4.75
C ALA A 28 1.83 -10.13 6.05
N LEU A 29 0.96 -9.10 6.02
CA LEU A 29 0.62 -8.29 7.18
C LEU A 29 -0.28 -9.00 8.19
N ARG A 30 -1.09 -9.97 7.75
CA ARG A 30 -1.89 -10.81 8.64
C ARG A 30 -1.03 -11.85 9.37
N GLU A 31 0.00 -12.37 8.70
CA GLU A 31 0.86 -13.43 9.24
C GLU A 31 1.91 -12.94 10.24
N LYS A 32 2.51 -11.77 9.99
CA LYS A 32 3.65 -11.28 10.80
C LYS A 32 3.84 -9.77 10.71
N THR A 33 4.71 -9.26 11.59
CA THR A 33 5.25 -7.90 11.47
C THR A 33 6.25 -7.83 10.30
N ASN A 34 6.08 -6.83 9.44
CA ASN A 34 6.98 -6.52 8.34
C ASN A 34 7.49 -5.09 8.49
N MET A 35 8.79 -4.90 8.27
CA MET A 35 9.35 -3.56 8.12
C MET A 35 9.09 -3.09 6.69
N ILE A 36 8.36 -1.98 6.54
CA ILE A 36 7.90 -1.46 5.25
C ILE A 36 8.42 -0.04 5.08
N LEU A 37 9.16 0.16 3.98
CA LEU A 37 9.53 1.47 3.48
C LEU A 37 8.47 1.93 2.48
N MET A 38 7.92 3.12 2.70
CA MET A 38 6.98 3.79 1.81
C MET A 38 7.59 5.10 1.36
N SER A 39 7.41 5.43 0.09
CA SER A 39 7.78 6.73 -0.45
C SER A 39 6.78 7.15 -1.50
N GLY A 40 6.51 8.45 -1.57
CA GLY A 40 5.58 9.04 -2.52
C GLY A 40 5.89 10.50 -2.78
N PHE A 41 5.37 10.99 -3.89
CA PHE A 41 5.41 12.40 -4.26
C PHE A 41 3.99 12.88 -4.58
N GLY A 42 3.78 14.19 -4.48
CA GLY A 42 2.49 14.81 -4.73
C GLY A 42 2.61 16.20 -5.33
N ALA A 43 1.46 16.85 -5.54
CA ALA A 43 1.39 18.22 -6.02
C ALA A 43 2.16 19.18 -5.10
N GLY A 44 2.66 20.28 -5.67
CA GLY A 44 3.42 21.28 -4.91
C GLY A 44 4.85 20.83 -4.56
N LEU A 45 5.48 19.98 -5.38
CA LEU A 45 6.85 19.47 -5.19
C LEU A 45 7.04 18.79 -3.83
N SER A 46 5.99 18.14 -3.34
CA SER A 46 5.99 17.51 -2.03
C SER A 46 6.42 16.05 -2.15
N ILE A 47 7.38 15.64 -1.32
CA ILE A 47 7.86 14.26 -1.23
C ILE A 47 7.77 13.82 0.23
N GLY A 48 7.33 12.59 0.47
CA GLY A 48 7.26 12.00 1.79
C GLY A 48 7.77 10.57 1.79
N THR A 49 8.50 10.21 2.85
CA THR A 49 9.03 8.85 3.06
C THR A 49 8.80 8.45 4.51
N ALA A 50 8.43 7.18 4.73
CA ALA A 50 8.23 6.62 6.05
C ALA A 50 8.73 5.17 6.11
N LEU A 51 9.35 4.81 7.21
CA LEU A 51 9.76 3.44 7.52
C LEU A 51 9.00 2.99 8.76
N LEU A 52 8.11 2.01 8.62
CA LEU A 52 7.24 1.54 9.70
C LEU A 52 7.31 0.02 9.86
N SER A 53 7.20 -0.46 11.09
CA SER A 53 6.92 -1.86 11.39
C SER A 53 5.41 -2.07 11.44
N ILE A 54 4.86 -2.82 10.50
CA ILE A 54 3.41 -3.04 10.36
C ILE A 54 3.09 -4.53 10.49
N GLY A 55 2.08 -4.87 11.28
CA GLY A 55 1.60 -6.23 11.51
C GLY A 55 2.15 -6.90 12.79
N PRO A 56 1.70 -8.12 13.14
CA PRO A 56 0.55 -8.80 12.56
C PRO A 56 -0.74 -8.02 12.85
N CYS A 57 -1.56 -7.77 11.83
CA CYS A 57 -2.79 -7.00 11.97
C CYS A 57 -3.88 -7.46 10.98
N CYS A 58 -5.12 -7.07 11.25
CA CYS A 58 -6.21 -7.27 10.30
C CYS A 58 -6.02 -6.31 9.12
N CYS A 59 -5.76 -6.86 7.93
CA CYS A 59 -5.72 -6.12 6.67
C CYS A 59 -6.70 -6.81 5.73
N PRO A 60 -7.93 -6.31 5.46
CA PRO A 60 -8.96 -7.05 4.72
C PRO A 60 -8.63 -7.24 3.23
N GLY A 61 -7.66 -6.51 2.69
CA GLY A 61 -7.39 -6.45 1.25
C GLY A 61 -8.22 -5.38 0.56
N VAL A 62 -8.26 -5.41 -0.77
CA VAL A 62 -9.09 -4.51 -1.59
C VAL A 62 -10.50 -5.11 -1.73
N VAL A 63 -11.54 -4.29 -1.57
CA VAL A 63 -12.94 -4.67 -1.80
C VAL A 63 -13.42 -3.96 -3.05
N GLU A 64 -13.91 -4.73 -4.02
CA GLU A 64 -14.46 -4.24 -5.28
C GLU A 64 -15.98 -4.36 -5.25
N TYR A 65 -16.69 -3.36 -5.80
CA TYR A 65 -18.14 -3.32 -5.86
C TYR A 65 -18.58 -3.38 -7.33
N ASP A 66 -19.40 -4.38 -7.66
CA ASP A 66 -20.07 -4.45 -8.96
C ASP A 66 -21.36 -3.62 -8.89
N TYR A 67 -21.53 -2.67 -9.82
CA TYR A 67 -22.77 -1.91 -10.03
C TYR A 67 -23.59 -2.52 -11.16
#